data_AF-A0A7X7VH66-F1
#
_entry.id   AF-A0A7X7VH66-F1
#
_cell.length_a   1.000
_cell.length_b   1.000
_cell.length_c   1.000
_cell.angle_alpha   90.00
_cell.angle_beta   90.00
_cell.angle_gamma   90.00
#
_symmetry.space_group_name_H-M   'P 1'
#
loop_
_entity.id
_entity.type
_entity.pdbx_description
1 polymer ?
#
loop_
_entity_poly.entity_id
_entity_poly.type
_entity_poly.pdbx_seq_one_letter_code
_entity_poly.pdbx_strand_id
1 'polypeptide(L)'
;MKKFALMFACAAVALMTACEGDNPSGTGGDMPVVTGVAVNWDASSGVDIALAWTAVADAEGYKVWFSETSGGTVSEVGDVATTTYTHTADCAGYYYVTAYNGDDSSSGYSAAVNTMPNIITTPYIIYDNNAPETYHSGFKFGFEGGQTGLAGSMPFAAEKDI
;
A
#
# COMPACT_ATOMS: atom_id res chain seq x y z
N MET A 1 57.05 59.44 2.96
CA MET A 1 56.46 58.11 3.22
C MET A 1 55.25 58.31 4.13
N LYS A 2 54.14 57.64 3.82
CA LYS A 2 52.75 57.78 4.37
C LYS A 2 51.86 58.82 3.67
N LYS A 3 50.97 58.33 2.80
CA LYS A 3 49.67 58.94 2.42
C LYS A 3 48.72 57.76 2.14
N PHE A 4 47.79 57.50 3.06
CA PHE A 4 46.38 57.93 3.06
C PHE A 4 45.53 57.20 2.01
N ALA A 5 44.59 56.41 2.52
CA ALA A 5 43.54 55.72 1.79
C ALA A 5 42.61 56.70 1.07
N LEU A 6 42.15 56.33 -0.12
CA LEU A 6 41.00 56.92 -0.79
C LEU A 6 40.22 55.82 -1.54
N MET A 7 39.03 55.57 -1.03
CA MET A 7 37.95 54.77 -1.60
C MET A 7 37.27 55.60 -2.71
N PHE A 8 36.91 55.02 -3.87
CA PHE A 8 35.67 55.28 -4.61
C PHE A 8 35.55 54.45 -5.92
N ALA A 9 34.52 53.61 -5.96
CA ALA A 9 33.58 53.27 -7.05
C ALA A 9 34.02 52.71 -8.42
N CYS A 10 33.07 51.92 -8.97
CA CYS A 10 32.93 51.37 -10.34
C CYS A 10 33.66 50.03 -10.57
N ALA A 11 33.06 48.96 -11.09
CA ALA A 11 31.82 48.79 -11.84
C ALA A 11 31.22 47.40 -11.60
N ALA A 12 29.89 47.31 -11.55
CA ALA A 12 29.18 46.05 -11.67
C ALA A 12 29.35 45.53 -13.10
N VAL A 13 30.07 44.41 -13.25
CA VAL A 13 30.16 43.68 -14.51
C VAL A 13 29.06 42.63 -14.49
N ALA A 14 27.92 42.97 -15.11
CA ALA A 14 26.92 41.99 -15.50
C ALA A 14 27.44 41.22 -16.71
N LEU A 15 27.95 40.00 -16.47
CA LEU A 15 28.21 39.05 -17.54
C LEU A 15 26.94 38.22 -17.75
N MET A 16 26.04 38.74 -18.58
CA MET A 16 25.09 37.91 -19.31
C MET A 16 25.88 37.15 -20.37
N THR A 17 26.21 35.90 -20.06
CA THR A 17 26.49 34.90 -21.09
C THR A 17 25.27 34.00 -21.16
N ALA A 18 24.33 34.43 -22.00
CA ALA A 18 23.32 33.57 -22.57
C ALA A 18 24.02 32.65 -23.59
N CYS A 19 24.02 31.36 -23.29
CA CYS A 19 24.09 30.26 -24.26
C CYS A 19 22.89 29.39 -23.89
N GLU A 20 21.72 29.71 -24.44
CA GLU A 20 21.17 29.07 -25.63
C GLU A 20 21.05 27.55 -25.49
N GLY A 21 19.82 27.10 -25.24
CA GLY A 21 19.37 25.77 -25.65
C GLY A 21 19.19 24.72 -24.55
N ASP A 22 18.26 24.95 -23.62
CA ASP A 22 17.21 23.97 -23.30
C ASP A 22 16.16 24.66 -22.41
N ASN A 23 15.04 25.07 -23.01
CA ASN A 23 13.81 25.46 -22.32
C ASN A 23 12.69 24.63 -22.96
N PRO A 24 11.78 24.05 -22.17
CA PRO A 24 11.62 22.61 -22.02
C PRO A 24 10.35 22.16 -22.73
N SER A 25 10.43 21.06 -23.49
CA SER A 25 9.23 20.50 -24.13
C SER A 25 9.06 19.00 -23.89
N GLY A 26 9.49 18.52 -22.73
CA GLY A 26 8.65 17.57 -22.01
C GLY A 26 7.74 18.43 -21.15
N THR A 27 6.43 18.40 -21.37
CA THR A 27 5.52 18.61 -20.24
C THR A 27 5.97 17.57 -19.22
N GLY A 28 6.73 17.98 -18.17
CA GLY A 28 7.10 17.12 -17.06
C GLY A 28 5.83 16.44 -16.59
N GLY A 29 5.70 15.22 -17.04
CA GLY A 29 4.42 14.59 -17.28
C GLY A 29 4.29 13.60 -16.17
N ASP A 30 3.31 13.82 -15.29
CA ASP A 30 2.99 12.89 -14.22
C ASP A 30 3.20 11.45 -14.71
N MET A 31 4.08 10.71 -14.03
CA MET A 31 4.32 9.32 -14.35
C MET A 31 2.98 8.58 -14.30
N PRO A 32 2.78 7.53 -15.11
CA PRO A 32 1.59 6.71 -15.01
C PRO A 32 1.39 6.21 -13.56
N VAL A 33 0.14 6.14 -13.13
CA VAL A 33 -0.20 5.50 -11.84
C VAL A 33 0.20 4.03 -11.92
N VAL A 34 0.90 3.55 -10.90
CA VAL A 34 1.34 2.15 -10.82
C VAL A 34 0.12 1.24 -10.74
N THR A 35 0.12 0.16 -11.51
CA THR A 35 -0.96 -0.84 -11.55
C THR A 35 -0.43 -2.22 -11.20
N GLY A 36 -1.34 -3.17 -10.95
CA GLY A 36 -0.98 -4.56 -10.65
C GLY A 36 -0.25 -4.74 -9.32
N VAL A 37 -0.34 -3.76 -8.40
CA VAL A 37 0.18 -3.91 -7.05
C VAL A 37 -0.52 -5.10 -6.39
N ALA A 38 0.26 -6.01 -5.83
CA ALA A 38 -0.21 -7.23 -5.19
C ALA A 38 0.72 -7.61 -4.02
N VAL A 39 0.13 -8.20 -2.99
CA VAL A 39 0.89 -8.94 -1.97
C VAL A 39 1.20 -10.33 -2.52
N ASN A 40 2.48 -10.71 -2.53
CA ASN A 40 2.92 -12.06 -2.83
C ASN A 40 2.87 -12.89 -1.54
N TRP A 41 1.74 -13.58 -1.33
CA TRP A 41 1.50 -14.36 -0.12
C TRP A 41 2.46 -15.53 0.05
N ASP A 42 2.89 -16.17 -1.04
CA ASP A 42 3.82 -17.30 -1.00
C ASP A 42 5.24 -16.88 -0.58
N ALA A 43 5.61 -15.63 -0.87
CA ALA A 43 6.90 -15.06 -0.48
C ALA A 43 6.86 -14.27 0.84
N SER A 44 5.67 -14.07 1.42
CA SER A 44 5.49 -13.38 2.69
C SER A 44 5.61 -14.34 3.87
N SER A 45 6.14 -13.89 4.99
CA SER A 45 6.32 -14.72 6.18
C SER A 45 6.31 -13.90 7.46
N GLY A 46 5.38 -14.19 8.37
CA GLY A 46 5.25 -13.46 9.62
C GLY A 46 4.99 -11.98 9.39
N VAL A 47 5.94 -11.13 9.79
CA VAL A 47 5.90 -9.68 9.62
C VAL A 47 6.48 -9.19 8.28
N ASP A 48 7.14 -10.07 7.53
CA ASP A 48 7.72 -9.73 6.24
C ASP A 48 6.68 -9.88 5.13
N ILE A 49 6.28 -8.75 4.54
CA ILE A 49 5.26 -8.65 3.50
C ILE A 49 5.92 -8.37 2.15
N ALA A 50 5.91 -9.36 1.28
CA ALA A 50 6.44 -9.24 -0.08
C ALA A 50 5.40 -8.61 -1.01
N LEU A 51 5.79 -7.54 -1.71
CA LEU A 51 4.98 -6.81 -2.68
C LEU A 51 5.58 -6.93 -4.08
N ALA A 52 4.71 -6.92 -5.08
CA ALA A 52 5.08 -6.83 -6.49
C ALA A 52 4.10 -5.94 -7.24
N TRP A 53 4.54 -5.34 -8.34
CA TRP A 53 3.70 -4.49 -9.19
C TRP A 53 4.14 -4.53 -10.66
N THR A 54 3.30 -3.99 -11.54
CA THR A 54 3.62 -3.86 -12.96
C THR A 54 4.62 -2.74 -13.18
N ALA A 55 5.65 -3.00 -13.98
CA ALA A 55 6.63 -1.99 -14.37
C ALA A 55 5.96 -0.80 -15.09
N VAL A 56 6.32 0.42 -14.69
CA VAL A 56 5.98 1.66 -15.40
C VAL A 56 7.12 1.99 -16.36
N ALA A 57 6.78 2.29 -17.62
CA ALA A 57 7.77 2.68 -18.61
C ALA A 57 8.50 3.95 -18.17
N ASP A 58 9.82 3.99 -18.45
CA ASP A 58 10.70 5.11 -18.11
C ASP A 58 10.82 5.43 -16.61
N ALA A 59 10.32 4.57 -15.70
CA ALA A 59 10.51 4.76 -14.26
C ALA A 59 11.95 4.46 -13.85
N GLU A 60 12.57 5.39 -13.12
CA GLU A 60 13.88 5.19 -12.47
C GLU A 60 13.73 4.44 -11.14
N GLY A 61 12.60 4.61 -10.47
CA GLY A 61 12.29 3.90 -9.24
C GLY A 61 10.85 4.02 -8.78
N TYR A 62 10.61 3.45 -7.61
CA TYR A 62 9.30 3.34 -7.00
C TYR A 62 9.39 3.61 -5.50
N LYS A 63 8.46 4.42 -5.01
CA LYS A 63 8.24 4.61 -3.57
C LYS A 63 7.07 3.73 -3.12
N VAL A 64 7.29 3.01 -2.04
CA VAL A 64 6.30 2.16 -1.39
C VAL A 64 5.80 2.87 -0.14
N TRP A 65 4.50 2.96 -0.01
CA TRP A 65 3.81 3.68 1.06
C TRP A 65 2.95 2.73 1.87
N PHE A 66 2.90 2.95 3.18
CA PHE A 66 2.13 2.15 4.12
C PHE A 66 1.22 3.03 4.99
N SER A 67 0.01 2.55 5.28
CA SER A 67 -0.93 3.14 6.25
C SER A 67 -1.57 2.04 7.09
N GLU A 68 -1.63 2.22 8.39
CA GLU A 68 -2.28 1.26 9.31
C GLU A 68 -3.81 1.27 9.18
N THR A 69 -4.39 2.35 8.65
CA THR A 69 -5.84 2.54 8.54
C THR A 69 -6.23 2.85 7.09
N SER A 70 -7.38 2.32 6.65
CA SER A 70 -7.93 2.61 5.32
C SER A 70 -8.15 4.11 5.14
N GLY A 71 -7.53 4.71 4.13
CA GLY A 71 -7.60 6.15 3.88
C GLY A 71 -6.92 7.01 4.96
N GLY A 72 -6.13 6.40 5.83
CA GLY A 72 -5.32 7.07 6.84
C GLY A 72 -4.08 7.75 6.27
N THR A 73 -3.27 8.31 7.16
CA THR A 73 -1.97 8.89 6.79
C THR A 73 -1.03 7.80 6.31
N VAL A 74 -0.50 7.99 5.10
CA VAL A 74 0.52 7.13 4.52
C VAL A 74 1.92 7.61 4.90
N SER A 75 2.84 6.68 5.14
CA SER A 75 4.26 6.91 5.35
C SER A 75 5.08 6.14 4.31
N GLU A 76 6.17 6.72 3.82
CA GLU A 76 7.10 6.01 2.94
C GLU A 76 7.83 4.93 3.74
N VAL A 77 7.81 3.70 3.23
CA VAL A 77 8.48 2.54 3.85
C VAL A 77 9.57 1.96 2.95
N GLY A 78 9.55 2.25 1.65
CA GLY A 78 10.58 1.76 0.72
C GLY A 78 10.79 2.68 -0.46
N ASP A 79 12.01 2.66 -0.99
CA ASP A 79 12.42 3.32 -2.22
C ASP A 79 13.33 2.34 -2.98
N VAL A 80 12.87 1.86 -4.15
CA VAL A 80 13.53 0.79 -4.90
C VAL A 80 13.46 1.03 -6.41
N ALA A 81 14.52 0.61 -7.13
CA ALA A 81 14.54 0.60 -8.59
C ALA A 81 13.87 -0.66 -9.19
N THR A 82 13.58 -1.67 -8.38
CA THR A 82 12.94 -2.93 -8.79
C THR A 82 11.42 -2.85 -8.70
N THR A 83 10.71 -3.79 -9.32
CA THR A 83 9.24 -3.88 -9.27
C THR A 83 8.72 -4.76 -8.13
N THR A 84 9.55 -4.93 -7.10
CA THR A 84 9.28 -5.74 -5.91
C THR A 84 9.92 -5.11 -4.70
N TYR A 85 9.30 -5.28 -3.54
CA TYR A 85 9.81 -4.81 -2.25
C TYR A 85 9.25 -5.68 -1.12
N THR A 86 10.06 -5.95 -0.09
CA THR A 86 9.59 -6.63 1.12
C THR A 86 9.62 -5.65 2.28
N HIS A 87 8.46 -5.42 2.89
CA HIS A 87 8.32 -4.59 4.08
C HIS A 87 8.25 -5.46 5.33
N THR A 88 9.11 -5.23 6.32
CA THR A 88 8.97 -5.80 7.66
C THR A 88 8.02 -4.92 8.46
N ALA A 89 6.75 -5.29 8.52
CA ALA A 89 5.68 -4.48 9.09
C ALA A 89 5.33 -4.88 10.54
N ASP A 90 5.21 -3.89 11.43
CA ASP A 90 4.81 -4.13 12.83
C ASP A 90 3.31 -4.48 12.98
N CYS A 91 2.50 -4.14 11.97
CA CYS A 91 1.06 -4.37 11.96
C CYS A 91 0.51 -4.62 10.55
N ALA A 92 -0.73 -5.13 10.49
CA ALA A 92 -1.48 -5.22 9.24
C ALA A 92 -1.92 -3.82 8.78
N GLY A 93 -1.98 -3.60 7.47
CA GLY A 93 -2.36 -2.30 6.92
C GLY A 93 -2.48 -2.29 5.41
N TYR A 94 -2.39 -1.10 4.84
CA TYR A 94 -2.65 -0.78 3.44
C TYR A 94 -1.35 -0.32 2.77
N TYR A 95 -1.09 -0.84 1.58
CA TYR A 95 0.08 -0.54 0.77
C TYR A 95 -0.32 0.15 -0.53
N TYR A 96 0.54 1.08 -0.92
CA TYR A 96 0.43 1.84 -2.16
C TYR A 96 1.82 2.00 -2.79
N VAL A 97 1.86 2.20 -4.10
CA VAL A 97 3.11 2.42 -4.84
C VAL A 97 2.96 3.62 -5.77
N THR A 98 4.01 4.43 -5.86
CA THR A 98 4.17 5.50 -6.86
C THR A 98 5.46 5.27 -7.62
N ALA A 99 5.50 5.58 -8.91
CA ALA A 99 6.72 5.59 -9.71
C ALA A 99 7.31 7.00 -9.77
N TYR A 100 8.60 7.11 -10.04
CA TYR A 100 9.27 8.38 -10.30
C TYR A 100 10.37 8.25 -11.37
N ASN A 101 10.71 9.37 -11.99
CA ASN A 101 11.87 9.55 -12.88
C ASN A 101 12.39 10.99 -12.70
N GLY A 102 13.58 11.15 -12.11
CA GLY A 102 14.06 12.46 -11.69
C GLY A 102 13.07 13.16 -10.74
N ASP A 103 12.63 14.36 -11.13
CA ASP A 103 11.64 15.15 -10.38
C ASP A 103 10.18 14.80 -10.73
N ASP A 104 9.95 14.00 -11.78
CA ASP A 104 8.62 13.56 -12.18
C ASP A 104 8.16 12.38 -11.31
N SER A 105 6.89 12.37 -10.91
CA SER A 105 6.31 11.32 -10.07
C SER A 105 4.91 10.94 -10.55
N SER A 106 4.38 9.80 -10.07
CA SER A 106 3.03 9.40 -10.43
C SER A 106 2.00 10.44 -10.01
N SER A 107 1.01 10.71 -10.87
CA SER A 107 -0.14 11.62 -10.57
C SER A 107 -0.93 11.23 -9.31
N GLY A 108 -0.77 9.99 -8.83
CA GLY A 108 -1.33 9.51 -7.59
C GLY A 108 -0.82 8.14 -7.20
N TYR A 109 -1.27 7.68 -6.03
CA TYR A 109 -1.04 6.33 -5.54
C TYR A 109 -1.70 5.28 -6.43
N SER A 110 -1.10 4.09 -6.47
CA SER A 110 -1.75 2.88 -6.98
C SER A 110 -3.09 2.58 -6.28
N ALA A 111 -3.84 1.64 -6.84
CA ALA A 111 -4.87 0.96 -6.06
C ALA A 111 -4.25 0.36 -4.79
N ALA A 112 -4.97 0.46 -3.67
CA ALA A 112 -4.53 -0.08 -2.40
C ALA A 112 -4.58 -1.62 -2.43
N VAL A 113 -3.54 -2.25 -1.91
CA VAL A 113 -3.61 -3.64 -1.42
C VAL A 113 -3.46 -3.63 0.09
N ASN A 114 -3.90 -4.68 0.77
CA ASN A 114 -3.82 -4.70 2.22
C ASN A 114 -3.54 -6.10 2.76
N THR A 115 -3.02 -6.12 3.98
CA THR A 115 -2.77 -7.33 4.77
C THR A 115 -3.78 -7.51 5.89
N MET A 116 -4.90 -6.78 5.84
CA MET A 116 -5.96 -6.92 6.84
C MET A 116 -6.57 -8.33 6.77
N PRO A 117 -6.86 -8.96 7.91
CA PRO A 117 -7.53 -10.25 7.93
C PRO A 117 -8.85 -10.16 7.17
N ASN A 118 -9.14 -11.18 6.36
CA ASN A 118 -10.47 -11.32 5.81
C ASN A 118 -11.46 -11.59 6.96
N ILE A 119 -12.30 -10.60 7.26
CA ILE A 119 -13.31 -10.74 8.31
C ILE A 119 -14.47 -11.53 7.71
N ILE A 120 -14.58 -12.81 8.08
CA ILE A 120 -15.75 -13.61 7.72
C ILE A 120 -16.90 -13.24 8.66
N THR A 121 -17.91 -12.58 8.11
CA THR A 121 -19.12 -12.18 8.83
C THR A 121 -20.23 -13.23 8.75
N THR A 122 -20.05 -14.26 7.91
CA THR A 122 -20.99 -15.37 7.77
C THR A 122 -20.84 -16.36 8.93
N PRO A 123 -21.93 -16.71 9.63
CA PRO A 123 -21.90 -17.80 10.59
C PRO A 123 -21.68 -19.14 9.88
N TYR A 124 -20.80 -19.98 10.41
CA TYR A 124 -20.64 -21.36 9.94
C TYR A 124 -21.25 -22.32 10.96
N ILE A 125 -22.13 -23.20 10.47
CA ILE A 125 -22.74 -24.27 11.26
C ILE A 125 -22.18 -25.60 10.80
N ILE A 126 -21.62 -26.36 11.73
CA ILE A 126 -21.24 -27.76 11.55
C ILE A 126 -22.20 -28.56 12.41
N TYR A 127 -23.01 -29.45 11.82
CA TYR A 127 -23.95 -30.28 12.58
C TYR A 127 -24.06 -31.69 12.00
N ASP A 128 -24.28 -32.68 12.87
CA ASP A 128 -24.51 -34.07 12.46
C ASP A 128 -26.00 -34.31 12.16
N ASN A 129 -26.31 -34.50 10.87
CA ASN A 129 -27.65 -34.81 10.37
C ASN A 129 -28.23 -36.14 10.86
N ASN A 130 -27.41 -37.03 11.42
CA ASN A 130 -27.83 -38.36 11.89
C ASN A 130 -27.92 -38.45 13.41
N ALA A 131 -27.53 -37.39 14.13
CA ALA A 131 -27.67 -37.37 15.58
C ALA A 131 -29.15 -37.25 15.97
N PRO A 132 -29.62 -38.00 16.99
CA PRO A 132 -30.97 -37.82 17.50
C PRO A 132 -31.17 -36.39 18.04
N GLU A 133 -32.39 -35.87 17.95
CA GLU A 133 -32.73 -34.47 18.32
C GLU A 133 -32.35 -34.08 19.75
N THR A 134 -32.14 -35.06 20.64
CA THR A 134 -31.79 -34.88 22.05
C THR A 134 -30.28 -34.80 22.32
N TYR A 135 -29.43 -34.89 21.28
CA TYR A 135 -27.98 -34.84 21.42
C TYR A 135 -27.41 -33.52 20.90
N HIS A 136 -26.44 -32.97 21.62
CA HIS A 136 -25.64 -31.85 21.13
C HIS A 136 -24.69 -32.37 20.05
N SER A 137 -24.97 -32.08 18.78
CA SER A 137 -24.07 -32.41 17.67
C SER A 137 -23.82 -31.22 16.75
N GLY A 138 -24.30 -30.03 17.11
CA GLY A 138 -24.12 -28.79 16.39
C GLY A 138 -23.06 -27.90 17.03
N PHE A 139 -22.21 -27.32 16.19
CA PHE A 139 -21.29 -26.25 16.50
C PHE A 139 -21.60 -25.05 15.57
N LYS A 140 -21.77 -23.84 16.11
CA LYS A 140 -21.89 -22.59 15.34
C LYS A 140 -20.74 -21.63 15.68
N PHE A 141 -19.91 -21.25 14.70
CA PHE A 141 -18.87 -20.20 14.85
C PHE A 141 -19.36 -18.93 14.14
N GLY A 142 -19.16 -17.76 14.75
CA GLY A 142 -19.44 -16.46 14.14
C GLY A 142 -18.87 -15.30 14.94
N PHE A 143 -19.15 -14.07 14.50
CA PHE A 143 -18.63 -12.82 15.10
C PHE A 143 -18.93 -12.68 16.60
N GLU A 144 -20.08 -13.21 17.05
CA GLU A 144 -20.53 -13.18 18.45
C GLU A 144 -19.99 -14.36 19.30
N GLY A 145 -19.13 -15.22 18.74
CA GLY A 145 -18.52 -16.35 19.43
C GLY A 145 -19.08 -17.73 19.02
N GLY A 146 -18.60 -18.77 19.72
CA GLY A 146 -18.97 -20.16 19.48
C GLY A 146 -20.20 -20.58 20.31
N GLN A 147 -21.18 -21.23 19.70
CA GLN A 147 -22.33 -21.82 20.38
C GLN A 147 -22.43 -23.33 20.10
N THR A 148 -22.78 -24.11 21.13
CA THR A 148 -23.14 -25.53 20.97
C THR A 148 -24.63 -25.73 21.22
N GLY A 149 -25.28 -26.62 20.50
CA GLY A 149 -26.69 -26.90 20.74
C GLY A 149 -27.20 -28.19 20.10
N LEU A 150 -28.50 -28.43 20.31
CA LEU A 150 -29.21 -29.60 19.81
C LEU A 150 -29.36 -29.51 18.29
N ALA A 151 -29.03 -30.60 17.60
CA ALA A 151 -29.01 -30.68 16.13
C ALA A 151 -30.34 -30.28 15.48
N GLY A 152 -31.47 -30.67 16.09
CA GLY A 152 -32.82 -30.42 15.57
C GLY A 152 -33.46 -29.12 16.05
N SER A 153 -32.78 -28.31 16.85
CA SER A 153 -33.35 -27.06 17.36
C SER A 153 -33.40 -25.97 16.29
N MET A 154 -34.42 -25.09 16.33
CA MET A 154 -34.55 -23.98 15.36
C MET A 154 -33.26 -23.13 15.21
N PRO A 155 -32.47 -22.86 16.27
CA PRO A 155 -31.18 -22.15 16.13
C PRO A 155 -30.11 -22.86 15.27
N PHE A 156 -30.24 -24.17 15.04
CA PHE A 156 -29.29 -24.99 14.25
C PHE A 156 -29.90 -25.54 12.95
N ALA A 157 -31.22 -25.77 12.90
CA ALA A 157 -31.91 -26.38 11.76
C ALA A 157 -32.54 -25.37 10.78
N ALA A 158 -32.71 -24.09 11.15
CA ALA A 158 -33.44 -23.11 10.35
C ALA A 158 -32.61 -22.44 9.23
N GLU A 159 -31.31 -22.70 9.14
CA GLU A 159 -30.42 -22.11 8.12
C GLU A 159 -30.10 -23.17 7.07
N LYS A 160 -31.16 -23.68 6.42
CA LYS A 160 -31.12 -24.82 5.48
C LYS A 160 -31.07 -24.39 4.01
N ASP A 161 -30.67 -23.15 3.74
CA ASP A 161 -30.52 -22.59 2.39
C ASP A 161 -29.03 -22.51 2.00
N ILE A 162 -28.43 -23.68 1.77
CA ILE A 162 -27.26 -23.87 0.87
C ILE A 162 -27.46 -25.18 0.11
#